data_AF-A0A0L0LAW7-F1
#
_entry.id   AF-A0A0L0LAW7-F1
#
_cell.length_a   1.000
_cell.length_b   1.000
_cell.length_c   1.000
_cell.angle_alpha   90.00
_cell.angle_beta   90.00
_cell.angle_gamma   90.00
#
_symmetry.space_group_name_H-M   'P 1'
#
loop_
_entity.id
_entity.type
_entity.pdbx_description
1 polymer ?
#
loop_
_entity_poly.entity_id
_entity_poly.type
_entity_poly.pdbx_seq_one_letter_code
_entity_poly.pdbx_strand_id
1 'polypeptide(L)'
;MAVRLRLSLILALLPVLFAVGMFFVSAQASYAATTYGFSTYGSGLYGGLEPPDTTAPLISSISSGTPGHTSVTILWTTDEAATSTVNYGLTTGYGTASTSSTLVTSHSITITGLTPSTTYNFNVGSQDAAGNVATSSNQTFVTAAAPDTTGPVISLISSGTPSDTSATVTWTTNEAADSQLAYGTTASYGATTTLDATLVTSHSVGLTGLTAATTYHFRIRTADGSGNATFSSDQTFTTNAAPDVTAPSATVTAPSNGANLSGDVSVTATASDNIEVAGVSFFIDGERIGSEDTDGTYGVTLDTEMVANSSHTIVASARDTSNNYGTSSAITVTVDNGEEVVDEDEDDDGDSRPGRRRPPPSPEPDSASTGSGDSSSSAVTNLIIANRALFVSAESAGVTLPAFIRQILGLGGSQGSSSSFYRDLTLGSTGEDVRQLQRYLNGHGYPVAATGAGSPGLETTVFGYATQAAVAKLQSTNGILPSVGYFGIKTRAFVSTHP
;
A
#
# COMPACT_ATOMS: atom_id res chain seq x y z
N MET A 1 13.64 -42.68 23.31
CA MET A 1 12.19 -42.60 23.05
C MET A 1 12.00 -41.69 21.83
N ALA A 2 12.27 -42.22 20.63
CA ALA A 2 11.28 -42.70 19.66
C ALA A 2 10.64 -41.56 18.80
N VAL A 3 11.27 -41.34 17.63
CA VAL A 3 10.72 -41.07 16.28
C VAL A 3 9.32 -40.44 16.17
N ARG A 4 9.22 -39.33 15.42
CA ARG A 4 8.29 -39.17 14.27
C ARG A 4 8.54 -37.89 13.47
N LEU A 5 9.23 -38.06 12.33
CA LEU A 5 9.13 -37.19 11.15
C LEU A 5 7.70 -37.31 10.57
N ARG A 6 7.08 -36.21 10.14
CA ARG A 6 5.99 -36.24 9.17
C ARG A 6 6.29 -35.29 8.00
N LEU A 7 6.47 -35.94 6.86
CA LEU A 7 6.64 -35.45 5.50
C LEU A 7 5.26 -35.05 4.96
N SER A 8 5.08 -33.81 4.51
CA SER A 8 3.86 -33.39 3.79
C SER A 8 4.09 -33.48 2.30
N LEU A 9 3.28 -34.34 1.68
CA LEU A 9 3.34 -34.84 0.31
C LEU A 9 2.69 -33.85 -0.66
N ILE A 10 3.38 -33.56 -1.77
CA ILE A 10 2.89 -32.80 -2.92
C ILE A 10 1.92 -33.68 -3.72
N LEU A 11 0.73 -33.14 -4.01
CA LEU A 11 -0.32 -33.74 -4.82
C LEU A 11 -0.48 -32.91 -6.10
N ALA A 12 -0.05 -33.44 -7.25
CA ALA A 12 -0.65 -33.21 -8.58
C ALA A 12 0.22 -33.84 -9.67
N LEU A 13 -0.10 -35.08 -10.07
CA LEU A 13 0.22 -35.63 -11.39
C LEU A 13 -0.74 -36.79 -11.67
N LEU A 14 -1.73 -36.52 -12.51
CA LEU A 14 -2.42 -37.54 -13.32
C LEU A 14 -1.81 -37.43 -14.72
N PRO A 15 -1.50 -38.57 -15.35
CA PRO A 15 -2.34 -38.93 -16.49
C PRO A 15 -2.78 -40.39 -16.48
N VAL A 16 -4.07 -40.53 -16.79
CA VAL A 16 -4.71 -41.54 -17.66
C VAL A 16 -4.07 -42.93 -17.70
N LEU A 17 -4.73 -43.80 -16.95
CA LEU A 17 -4.71 -45.25 -17.01
C LEU A 17 -5.03 -45.74 -18.44
N PHE A 18 -4.08 -46.40 -19.11
CA PHE A 18 -4.40 -47.44 -20.09
C PHE A 18 -3.68 -48.73 -19.69
N ALA A 19 -4.49 -49.69 -19.26
CA ALA A 19 -4.08 -51.03 -18.94
C ALA A 19 -3.59 -51.75 -20.21
N VAL A 20 -2.38 -52.29 -20.17
CA VAL A 20 -2.00 -53.41 -21.03
C VAL A 20 -1.87 -54.62 -20.11
N GLY A 21 -2.91 -55.44 -20.11
CA GLY A 21 -2.92 -56.72 -19.43
C GLY A 21 -1.84 -57.62 -19.97
N MET A 22 -0.98 -58.12 -19.09
CA MET A 22 -0.23 -59.34 -19.32
C MET A 22 -1.22 -60.50 -19.48
N PHE A 23 -1.49 -60.89 -20.72
CA PHE A 23 -2.02 -62.21 -21.02
C PHE A 23 -0.85 -63.08 -21.51
N PHE A 24 -0.37 -63.96 -20.63
CA PHE A 24 0.27 -65.19 -21.08
C PHE A 24 -0.82 -66.05 -21.74
N VAL A 25 -0.78 -66.18 -23.06
CA VAL A 25 -1.43 -67.31 -23.74
C VAL A 25 -0.33 -68.29 -24.10
N SER A 26 -0.22 -69.34 -23.30
CA SER A 26 0.41 -70.59 -23.68
C SER A 26 -0.40 -71.21 -24.82
N ALA A 27 0.15 -71.27 -26.02
CA ALA A 27 -0.41 -72.09 -27.08
C ALA A 27 -0.18 -73.57 -26.74
N GLN A 28 -1.19 -74.22 -26.16
CA GLN A 28 -1.33 -75.67 -26.14
C GLN A 28 -1.81 -76.13 -27.51
N ALA A 29 -0.89 -76.69 -28.31
CA ALA A 29 -1.25 -77.38 -29.53
C ALA A 29 -2.01 -78.67 -29.18
N SER A 30 -3.31 -78.67 -29.46
CA SER A 30 -4.18 -79.84 -29.34
C SER A 30 -3.98 -80.72 -30.58
N TYR A 31 -3.32 -81.86 -30.43
CA TYR A 31 -3.22 -82.86 -31.50
C TYR A 31 -4.49 -83.69 -31.56
N ALA A 32 -5.32 -83.49 -32.59
CA ALA A 32 -6.34 -84.44 -32.99
C ALA A 32 -5.68 -85.52 -33.85
N ALA A 33 -5.57 -86.73 -33.30
CA ALA A 33 -5.12 -87.90 -34.04
C ALA A 33 -6.26 -88.43 -34.93
N THR A 34 -6.16 -88.18 -36.23
CA THR A 34 -6.90 -88.95 -37.24
C THR A 34 -5.96 -89.99 -37.83
N THR A 35 -6.17 -91.25 -37.44
CA THR A 35 -5.49 -92.42 -37.98
C THR A 35 -5.86 -92.61 -39.45
N TYR A 36 -4.87 -92.53 -40.35
CA TYR A 36 -4.95 -93.11 -41.69
C TYR A 36 -3.84 -94.16 -41.85
N GLY A 37 -4.23 -95.27 -42.45
CA GLY A 37 -3.47 -96.52 -42.53
C GLY A 37 -2.09 -96.38 -43.15
N PHE A 38 -1.18 -97.16 -42.57
CA PHE A 38 0.22 -97.31 -42.86
C PHE A 38 0.45 -97.98 -44.24
N SER A 39 1.30 -97.39 -45.07
CA SER A 39 2.11 -98.13 -46.06
C SER A 39 3.52 -97.54 -46.05
N THR A 40 4.46 -98.35 -45.57
CA THR A 40 5.90 -98.08 -45.48
C THR A 40 6.56 -98.10 -46.85
N TYR A 41 7.26 -97.02 -47.20
CA TYR A 41 8.53 -97.07 -47.93
C TYR A 41 9.35 -95.80 -47.63
N GLY A 42 10.63 -95.98 -47.31
CA GLY A 42 11.66 -94.96 -47.51
C GLY A 42 12.03 -94.09 -46.32
N SER A 43 13.11 -94.47 -45.64
CA SER A 43 13.94 -93.58 -44.84
C SER A 43 14.45 -92.42 -45.70
N GLY A 44 13.91 -91.23 -45.47
CA GLY A 44 14.39 -89.97 -46.01
C GLY A 44 14.22 -88.89 -44.96
N LEU A 45 15.30 -88.60 -44.23
CA LEU A 45 15.48 -87.36 -43.48
C LEU A 45 15.54 -86.21 -44.49
N TYR A 46 14.40 -85.84 -45.06
CA TYR A 46 14.23 -84.55 -45.70
C TYR A 46 13.90 -83.57 -44.58
N GLY A 47 14.91 -82.88 -44.08
CA GLY A 47 14.69 -81.57 -43.49
C GLY A 47 14.00 -80.74 -44.56
N GLY A 48 12.67 -80.65 -44.49
CA GLY A 48 11.88 -79.77 -45.33
C GLY A 48 12.36 -78.37 -45.02
N LEU A 49 13.23 -77.85 -45.89
CA LEU A 49 13.50 -76.43 -45.94
C LEU A 49 12.14 -75.82 -46.28
N GLU A 50 11.53 -75.09 -45.34
CA GLU A 50 10.45 -74.19 -45.70
C GLU A 50 10.90 -73.34 -46.89
N PRO A 51 10.00 -73.04 -47.84
CA PRO A 51 10.34 -72.15 -48.93
C PRO A 51 10.97 -70.87 -48.35
N PRO A 52 12.05 -70.34 -48.94
CA PRO A 52 12.68 -69.15 -48.43
C PRO A 52 11.64 -68.03 -48.34
N ASP A 53 11.59 -67.36 -47.20
CA ASP A 53 10.73 -66.21 -47.00
C ASP A 53 11.17 -65.06 -47.93
N THR A 54 10.22 -64.54 -48.69
CA THR A 54 10.42 -63.46 -49.66
C THR A 54 9.54 -62.24 -49.38
N THR A 55 8.77 -62.25 -48.29
CA THR A 55 7.86 -61.17 -47.95
C THR A 55 8.50 -60.23 -46.95
N ALA A 56 8.40 -58.92 -47.18
CA ALA A 56 8.91 -57.93 -46.25
C ALA A 56 7.90 -57.67 -45.11
N PRO A 57 8.37 -57.28 -43.91
CA PRO A 57 7.49 -57.01 -42.77
C PRO A 57 6.53 -55.84 -43.06
N LEU A 58 5.26 -55.98 -42.72
CA LEU A 58 4.26 -54.92 -42.87
C LEU A 58 4.33 -53.90 -41.72
N ILE A 59 4.88 -52.73 -42.00
CA ILE A 59 4.97 -51.63 -41.03
C ILE A 59 3.60 -50.97 -40.82
N SER A 60 3.22 -50.78 -39.55
CA SER A 60 1.98 -50.14 -39.13
C SER A 60 2.14 -49.32 -37.84
N SER A 61 1.11 -48.55 -37.47
CA SER A 61 1.03 -47.83 -36.18
C SER A 61 2.19 -46.87 -35.88
N ILE A 62 2.74 -46.22 -36.92
CA ILE A 62 3.86 -45.29 -36.76
C ILE A 62 3.41 -44.06 -35.97
N SER A 63 4.10 -43.77 -34.87
CA SER A 63 3.81 -42.63 -34.02
C SER A 63 5.11 -42.05 -33.42
N SER A 64 5.16 -40.74 -33.28
CA SER A 64 6.11 -40.08 -32.39
C SER A 64 5.44 -39.87 -31.02
N GLY A 65 6.12 -40.29 -29.95
CA GLY A 65 5.75 -39.87 -28.60
C GLY A 65 5.92 -38.36 -28.42
N THR A 66 5.51 -37.81 -27.28
CA THR A 66 5.68 -36.37 -26.98
C THR A 66 7.15 -35.96 -27.10
N PRO A 67 7.54 -35.13 -28.09
CA PRO A 67 8.93 -34.75 -28.27
C PRO A 67 9.41 -33.86 -27.11
N GLY A 68 10.57 -34.18 -26.55
CA GLY A 68 11.32 -33.26 -25.71
C GLY A 68 12.01 -32.17 -26.54
N HIS A 69 12.77 -31.30 -25.88
CA HIS A 69 13.51 -30.23 -26.56
C HIS A 69 14.76 -30.75 -27.31
N THR A 70 15.30 -31.92 -26.93
CA THR A 70 16.48 -32.54 -27.57
C THR A 70 16.31 -34.02 -27.89
N SER A 71 15.11 -34.58 -27.71
CA SER A 71 14.86 -36.00 -27.95
C SER A 71 13.41 -36.29 -28.35
N VAL A 72 13.18 -37.43 -28.99
CA VAL A 72 11.85 -38.00 -29.26
C VAL A 72 11.94 -39.52 -29.27
N THR A 73 10.86 -40.20 -28.90
CA THR A 73 10.75 -41.66 -29.10
C THR A 73 9.80 -41.96 -30.23
N ILE A 74 10.25 -42.75 -31.20
CA ILE A 74 9.46 -43.21 -32.35
C ILE A 74 9.04 -44.65 -32.10
N LEU A 75 7.76 -44.92 -32.30
CA LEU A 75 7.13 -46.22 -32.10
C LEU A 75 6.44 -46.68 -33.38
N TRP A 76 6.49 -47.98 -33.66
CA TRP A 76 5.74 -48.62 -34.74
C TRP A 76 5.62 -50.13 -34.49
N THR A 77 4.81 -50.81 -35.29
CA THR A 77 4.61 -52.26 -35.23
C THR A 77 4.84 -52.92 -36.58
N THR A 78 5.21 -54.20 -36.56
CA THR A 78 5.26 -55.09 -37.72
C THR A 78 4.43 -56.34 -37.46
N ASP A 79 3.97 -56.99 -38.53
CA ASP A 79 3.24 -58.27 -38.47
C ASP A 79 4.14 -59.48 -38.19
N GLU A 80 5.46 -59.32 -38.36
CA GLU A 80 6.48 -60.32 -38.04
C GLU A 80 7.72 -59.71 -37.35
N ALA A 81 8.58 -60.54 -36.77
CA ALA A 81 9.72 -60.08 -36.00
C ALA A 81 10.83 -59.51 -36.92
N ALA A 82 11.13 -58.22 -36.77
CA ALA A 82 12.07 -57.51 -37.61
C ALA A 82 13.00 -56.59 -36.81
N THR A 83 14.09 -56.16 -37.43
CA THR A 83 14.99 -55.12 -36.90
C THR A 83 14.31 -53.75 -36.92
N SER A 84 14.93 -52.78 -36.24
CA SER A 84 14.38 -51.42 -36.13
C SER A 84 15.35 -50.41 -36.73
N THR A 85 14.90 -49.56 -37.64
CA THR A 85 15.65 -48.41 -38.17
C THR A 85 14.75 -47.19 -38.18
N VAL A 86 15.26 -46.05 -37.72
CA VAL A 86 14.66 -44.73 -37.94
C VAL A 86 15.66 -43.87 -38.68
N ASN A 87 15.35 -43.46 -39.91
CA ASN A 87 16.11 -42.42 -40.59
C ASN A 87 15.44 -41.08 -40.32
N TYR A 88 16.22 -40.07 -39.95
CA TYR A 88 15.69 -38.76 -39.59
C TYR A 88 16.63 -37.62 -39.99
N GLY A 89 16.07 -36.43 -40.20
CA GLY A 89 16.82 -35.21 -40.52
C GLY A 89 15.97 -33.99 -40.74
N LEU A 90 16.61 -32.87 -41.08
CA LEU A 90 15.92 -31.60 -41.34
C LEU A 90 15.17 -31.59 -42.69
N THR A 91 15.49 -32.54 -43.58
CA THR A 91 14.84 -32.73 -44.88
C THR A 91 14.47 -34.20 -45.07
N THR A 92 13.71 -34.50 -46.12
CA THR A 92 13.36 -35.88 -46.51
C THR A 92 14.57 -36.71 -46.99
N GLY A 93 15.75 -36.10 -47.11
CA GLY A 93 17.01 -36.83 -47.29
C GLY A 93 17.54 -37.48 -46.01
N TYR A 94 16.96 -37.13 -44.84
CA TYR A 94 17.28 -37.60 -43.49
C TYR A 94 18.75 -37.39 -43.08
N GLY A 95 19.68 -38.13 -43.67
CA GLY A 95 21.12 -37.99 -43.44
C GLY A 95 21.62 -38.57 -42.12
N THR A 96 20.72 -38.93 -41.18
CA THR A 96 21.06 -39.64 -39.94
C THR A 96 20.15 -40.85 -39.75
N ALA A 97 20.66 -41.90 -39.11
CA ALA A 97 19.89 -43.08 -38.75
C ALA A 97 20.17 -43.54 -37.31
N SER A 98 19.15 -44.07 -36.65
CA SER A 98 19.27 -44.82 -35.39
C SER A 98 18.71 -46.22 -35.59
N THR A 99 19.44 -47.24 -35.17
CA THR A 99 19.12 -48.64 -35.49
C THR A 99 19.18 -49.55 -34.27
N SER A 100 18.46 -50.66 -34.34
CA SER A 100 18.53 -51.78 -33.40
C SER A 100 18.39 -53.09 -34.18
N SER A 101 19.31 -54.02 -33.96
CA SER A 101 19.34 -55.33 -34.62
C SER A 101 18.48 -56.39 -33.92
N THR A 102 17.79 -56.05 -32.83
CA THR A 102 16.88 -56.98 -32.14
C THR A 102 15.62 -57.18 -32.98
N LEU A 103 15.25 -58.44 -33.18
CA LEU A 103 14.04 -58.82 -33.91
C LEU A 103 12.83 -58.75 -32.96
N VAL A 104 11.93 -57.81 -33.22
CA VAL A 104 10.72 -57.57 -32.43
C VAL A 104 9.55 -57.22 -33.35
N THR A 105 8.33 -57.28 -32.86
CA THR A 105 7.11 -56.83 -33.57
C THR A 105 6.58 -55.49 -33.06
N SER A 106 7.11 -55.02 -31.94
CA SER A 106 6.82 -53.72 -31.32
C SER A 106 8.12 -52.97 -31.17
N HIS A 107 8.29 -51.93 -31.98
CA HIS A 107 9.54 -51.21 -32.10
C HIS A 107 9.50 -49.90 -31.32
N SER A 108 10.65 -49.54 -30.76
CA SER A 108 10.84 -48.28 -30.03
C SER A 108 12.28 -47.81 -30.21
N ILE A 109 12.46 -46.65 -30.82
CA ILE A 109 13.76 -45.99 -30.97
C ILE A 109 13.68 -44.58 -30.41
N THR A 110 14.52 -44.29 -29.43
CA THR A 110 14.70 -42.93 -28.90
C THR A 110 15.83 -42.23 -29.65
N ILE A 111 15.52 -41.09 -30.25
CA ILE A 111 16.46 -40.20 -30.91
C ILE A 111 16.85 -39.10 -29.93
N THR A 112 18.15 -38.79 -29.81
CA THR A 112 18.69 -37.76 -28.91
C THR A 112 19.59 -36.78 -29.66
N GLY A 113 19.92 -35.64 -29.04
CA GLY A 113 20.82 -34.63 -29.63
C GLY A 113 20.15 -33.78 -30.71
N LEU A 114 18.81 -33.67 -30.67
CA LEU A 114 18.04 -32.85 -31.59
C LEU A 114 18.12 -31.37 -31.19
N THR A 115 17.96 -30.48 -32.17
CA THR A 115 17.86 -29.04 -31.92
C THR A 115 16.46 -28.69 -31.43
N PRO A 116 16.29 -27.87 -30.38
CA PRO A 116 14.98 -27.39 -29.92
C PRO A 116 14.21 -26.58 -30.99
N SER A 117 12.88 -26.50 -30.85
CA SER A 117 11.98 -25.77 -31.77
C SER A 117 12.21 -26.07 -33.26
N THR A 118 12.59 -27.29 -33.59
CA THR A 118 13.03 -27.68 -34.93
C THR A 118 12.14 -28.80 -35.48
N THR A 119 11.67 -28.63 -36.70
CA THR A 119 10.93 -29.66 -37.44
C THR A 119 11.90 -30.68 -38.01
N TYR A 120 11.67 -31.97 -37.71
CA TYR A 120 12.39 -33.10 -38.28
C TYR A 120 11.46 -33.94 -39.16
N ASN A 121 12.03 -34.44 -40.25
CA ASN A 121 11.46 -35.46 -41.13
C ASN A 121 12.03 -36.81 -40.73
N PHE A 122 11.23 -37.87 -40.73
CA PHE A 122 11.70 -39.22 -40.48
C PHE A 122 10.91 -40.27 -41.27
N ASN A 123 11.53 -41.42 -41.50
CA ASN A 123 10.83 -42.66 -41.83
C ASN A 123 11.35 -43.80 -40.96
N VAL A 124 10.59 -44.89 -40.91
CA VAL A 124 10.99 -46.10 -40.21
C VAL A 124 11.22 -47.23 -41.21
N GLY A 125 12.16 -48.11 -40.90
CA GLY A 125 12.47 -49.29 -41.69
C GLY A 125 12.66 -50.50 -40.81
N SER A 126 12.31 -51.67 -41.34
CA SER A 126 12.37 -52.95 -40.65
C SER A 126 12.84 -54.04 -41.61
N GLN A 127 13.76 -54.87 -41.15
CA GLN A 127 14.27 -56.04 -41.88
C GLN A 127 14.04 -57.30 -41.06
N ASP A 128 13.39 -58.31 -41.64
CA ASP A 128 13.17 -59.61 -41.01
C ASP A 128 14.46 -60.46 -40.93
N ALA A 129 14.35 -61.71 -40.46
CA ALA A 129 15.48 -62.64 -40.35
C ALA A 129 15.96 -63.20 -41.71
N ALA A 130 15.09 -63.22 -42.72
CA ALA A 130 15.39 -63.68 -44.08
C ALA A 130 16.07 -62.59 -44.94
N GLY A 131 16.05 -61.34 -44.47
CA GLY A 131 16.68 -60.18 -45.09
C GLY A 131 15.73 -59.31 -45.90
N ASN A 132 14.41 -59.58 -45.92
CA ASN A 132 13.47 -58.72 -46.64
C ASN A 132 13.26 -57.41 -45.88
N VAL A 133 13.17 -56.29 -46.61
CA VAL A 133 13.18 -54.93 -46.02
C VAL A 133 11.91 -54.18 -46.39
N ALA A 134 11.28 -53.57 -45.39
CA ALA A 134 10.22 -52.59 -45.57
C ALA A 134 10.66 -51.20 -45.08
N THR A 135 10.09 -50.15 -45.67
CA THR A 135 10.34 -48.76 -45.28
C THR A 135 9.06 -47.96 -45.41
N SER A 136 8.77 -47.11 -44.43
CA SER A 136 7.57 -46.27 -44.43
C SER A 136 7.72 -45.03 -45.32
N SER A 137 6.59 -44.36 -45.57
CA SER A 137 6.56 -42.99 -46.04
C SER A 137 7.16 -42.02 -45.01
N ASN A 138 7.47 -40.80 -45.45
CA ASN A 138 7.94 -39.72 -44.59
C ASN A 138 6.87 -39.27 -43.59
N GLN A 139 7.30 -38.99 -42.37
CA GLN A 139 6.54 -38.45 -41.26
C GLN A 139 7.31 -37.25 -40.67
N THR A 140 6.67 -36.44 -39.83
CA THR A 140 7.33 -35.30 -39.18
C THR A 140 7.02 -35.22 -37.69
N PHE A 141 7.91 -34.58 -36.95
CA PHE A 141 7.66 -34.11 -35.59
C PHE A 141 8.40 -32.78 -35.36
N VAL A 142 7.99 -32.03 -34.34
CA VAL A 142 8.64 -30.78 -33.94
C VAL A 142 9.14 -30.95 -32.51
N THR A 143 10.43 -30.71 -32.26
CA THR A 143 10.97 -30.70 -30.91
C THR A 143 10.39 -29.54 -30.10
N ALA A 144 10.23 -29.74 -28.80
CA ALA A 144 9.80 -28.66 -27.91
C ALA A 144 10.83 -27.51 -27.89
N ALA A 145 10.40 -26.33 -27.47
CA ALA A 145 11.32 -25.23 -27.18
C ALA A 145 12.27 -25.60 -26.02
N ALA A 146 13.48 -25.04 -26.03
CA ALA A 146 14.38 -25.17 -24.90
C ALA A 146 13.74 -24.54 -23.65
N PRO A 147 13.92 -25.13 -22.46
CA PRO A 147 13.46 -24.50 -21.24
C PRO A 147 14.20 -23.17 -21.04
N ASP A 148 13.49 -22.17 -20.55
CA ASP A 148 14.13 -20.95 -20.11
C ASP A 148 14.94 -21.20 -18.84
N THR A 149 16.17 -20.69 -18.81
CA THR A 149 17.12 -20.88 -17.72
C THR A 149 17.76 -19.57 -17.26
N THR A 150 17.36 -18.45 -17.86
CA THR A 150 17.88 -17.13 -17.52
C THR A 150 16.89 -16.42 -16.63
N GLY A 151 17.37 -15.87 -15.51
CA GLY A 151 16.53 -15.06 -14.64
C GLY A 151 16.39 -13.62 -15.14
N PRO A 152 15.38 -12.88 -14.64
CA PRO A 152 15.14 -11.50 -15.01
C PRO A 152 16.32 -10.60 -14.59
N VAL A 153 16.63 -9.61 -15.42
CA VAL A 153 17.64 -8.58 -15.18
C VAL A 153 16.99 -7.36 -14.53
N ILE A 154 17.37 -7.07 -13.28
CA ILE A 154 16.84 -5.95 -12.49
C ILE A 154 17.52 -4.64 -12.88
N SER A 155 16.74 -3.56 -13.02
CA SER A 155 17.22 -2.22 -13.37
C SER A 155 16.34 -1.13 -12.74
N LEU A 156 16.80 0.12 -12.79
CA LEU A 156 16.06 1.32 -12.35
C LEU A 156 15.51 1.25 -10.92
N ILE A 157 16.31 0.74 -9.98
CA ILE A 157 15.92 0.65 -8.57
C ILE A 157 15.81 2.05 -7.96
N SER A 158 14.69 2.33 -7.29
CA SER A 158 14.44 3.58 -6.57
C SER A 158 13.64 3.33 -5.30
N SER A 159 13.93 4.06 -4.23
CA SER A 159 13.16 4.07 -2.97
C SER A 159 12.31 5.33 -2.78
N GLY A 160 12.24 6.20 -3.81
CA GLY A 160 11.50 7.46 -3.78
C GLY A 160 11.96 8.38 -2.65
N THR A 161 11.01 9.13 -2.08
CA THR A 161 11.18 9.90 -0.84
C THR A 161 10.42 9.19 0.28
N PRO A 162 11.11 8.45 1.17
CA PRO A 162 10.50 7.82 2.32
C PRO A 162 9.76 8.82 3.22
N SER A 163 8.72 8.36 3.92
CA SER A 163 8.19 9.08 5.09
C SER A 163 9.03 8.73 6.33
N ASP A 164 8.60 9.19 7.50
CA ASP A 164 9.12 8.78 8.80
C ASP A 164 8.86 7.29 9.12
N THR A 165 7.81 6.71 8.55
CA THR A 165 7.32 5.36 8.89
C THR A 165 7.09 4.44 7.69
N SER A 166 7.37 4.89 6.47
CA SER A 166 7.10 4.13 5.25
C SER A 166 8.07 4.47 4.11
N ALA A 167 8.18 3.57 3.14
CA ALA A 167 8.91 3.79 1.89
C ALA A 167 8.25 3.00 0.76
N THR A 168 8.44 3.43 -0.48
CA THR A 168 8.02 2.65 -1.65
C THR A 168 9.24 2.38 -2.52
N VAL A 169 9.51 1.10 -2.78
CA VAL A 169 10.60 0.68 -3.65
C VAL A 169 10.03 0.29 -5.00
N THR A 170 10.61 0.85 -6.06
CA THR A 170 10.27 0.54 -7.44
C THR A 170 11.50 0.05 -8.20
N TRP A 171 11.28 -0.79 -9.20
CA TRP A 171 12.30 -1.27 -10.14
C TRP A 171 11.65 -1.79 -11.42
N THR A 172 12.48 -2.08 -12.42
CA THR A 172 12.06 -2.72 -13.67
C THR A 172 12.85 -3.99 -13.95
N THR A 173 12.24 -4.90 -14.69
CA THR A 173 12.89 -6.10 -15.24
C THR A 173 12.78 -6.12 -16.76
N ASN A 174 13.73 -6.79 -17.43
CA ASN A 174 13.70 -6.98 -18.89
C ASN A 174 12.65 -7.99 -19.37
N GLU A 175 12.02 -8.71 -18.45
CA GLU A 175 10.97 -9.70 -18.71
C GLU A 175 9.98 -9.75 -17.54
N ALA A 176 8.79 -10.32 -17.77
CA ALA A 176 7.73 -10.34 -16.77
C ALA A 176 8.09 -11.27 -15.61
N ALA A 177 8.06 -10.74 -14.39
CA ALA A 177 8.54 -11.45 -13.21
C ALA A 177 7.74 -11.09 -11.95
N ASP A 178 7.86 -11.92 -10.91
CA ASP A 178 7.25 -11.71 -9.59
C ASP A 178 7.97 -10.61 -8.78
N SER A 179 7.39 -10.19 -7.65
CA SER A 179 7.94 -9.11 -6.82
C SER A 179 8.04 -9.48 -5.34
N GLN A 180 9.23 -9.34 -4.76
CA GLN A 180 9.42 -9.44 -3.31
C GLN A 180 10.63 -8.63 -2.83
N LEU A 181 10.55 -8.06 -1.63
CA LEU A 181 11.68 -7.44 -0.94
C LEU A 181 12.07 -8.24 0.30
N ALA A 182 13.36 -8.35 0.54
CA ALA A 182 13.93 -8.54 1.88
C ALA A 182 14.42 -7.19 2.38
N TYR A 183 14.14 -6.83 3.63
CA TYR A 183 14.54 -5.53 4.20
C TYR A 183 14.81 -5.60 5.71
N GLY A 184 15.54 -4.60 6.23
CA GLY A 184 15.69 -4.32 7.66
C GLY A 184 16.85 -3.38 7.97
N THR A 185 17.21 -3.21 9.24
CA THR A 185 18.18 -2.18 9.68
C THR A 185 19.64 -2.55 9.42
N THR A 186 19.90 -3.74 8.87
CA THR A 186 21.24 -4.20 8.48
C THR A 186 21.13 -4.97 7.16
N ALA A 187 22.26 -5.21 6.48
CA ALA A 187 22.32 -6.04 5.27
C ALA A 187 21.93 -7.52 5.49
N SER A 188 21.64 -7.95 6.72
CA SER A 188 21.02 -9.25 7.00
C SER A 188 19.49 -9.23 6.82
N TYR A 189 18.92 -8.04 6.57
CA TYR A 189 17.50 -7.76 6.39
C TYR A 189 16.64 -8.20 7.58
N GLY A 190 16.32 -9.48 7.72
CA GLY A 190 15.54 -10.02 8.84
C GLY A 190 14.03 -9.93 8.66
N ALA A 191 13.53 -9.15 7.69
CA ALA A 191 12.13 -9.14 7.26
C ALA A 191 12.01 -9.35 5.74
N THR A 192 10.87 -9.87 5.33
CA THR A 192 10.50 -10.00 3.91
C THR A 192 9.06 -9.56 3.69
N THR A 193 8.78 -8.91 2.57
CA THR A 193 7.41 -8.64 2.15
C THR A 193 6.72 -9.94 1.71
N THR A 194 5.39 -9.91 1.64
CA THR A 194 4.64 -10.96 0.95
C THR A 194 5.07 -11.02 -0.51
N LEU A 195 5.16 -12.23 -1.06
CA LEU A 195 5.42 -12.43 -2.47
C LEU A 195 4.20 -11.98 -3.29
N ASP A 196 4.40 -11.06 -4.22
CA ASP A 196 3.44 -10.75 -5.25
C ASP A 196 3.79 -11.57 -6.50
N ALA A 197 3.00 -12.60 -6.79
CA ALA A 197 3.21 -13.52 -7.91
C ALA A 197 2.73 -12.96 -9.26
N THR A 198 2.21 -11.73 -9.32
CA THR A 198 1.82 -11.12 -10.59
C THR A 198 3.06 -10.82 -11.43
N LEU A 199 3.09 -11.36 -12.65
CA LEU A 199 4.22 -11.21 -13.55
C LEU A 199 4.11 -9.88 -14.31
N VAL A 200 4.98 -8.93 -13.96
CA VAL A 200 5.06 -7.58 -14.56
C VAL A 200 6.51 -7.21 -14.85
N THR A 201 6.73 -6.14 -15.62
CA THR A 201 8.07 -5.60 -15.91
C THR A 201 8.37 -4.29 -15.16
N SER A 202 7.36 -3.73 -14.49
CA SER A 202 7.46 -2.52 -13.66
C SER A 202 6.85 -2.83 -12.30
N HIS A 203 7.68 -2.78 -11.27
CA HIS A 203 7.36 -3.27 -9.95
C HIS A 203 7.27 -2.11 -8.95
N SER A 204 6.41 -2.27 -7.96
CA SER A 204 6.25 -1.31 -6.87
C SER A 204 5.86 -2.05 -5.60
N VAL A 205 6.67 -1.92 -4.55
CA VAL A 205 6.44 -2.55 -3.26
C VAL A 205 6.53 -1.51 -2.15
N GLY A 206 5.44 -1.37 -1.40
CA GLY A 206 5.37 -0.51 -0.22
C GLY A 206 5.88 -1.21 1.04
N LEU A 207 6.64 -0.47 1.85
CA LEU A 207 7.07 -0.83 3.20
C LEU A 207 6.40 0.11 4.19
N THR A 208 5.85 -0.43 5.28
CA THR A 208 5.14 0.32 6.33
C THR A 208 5.61 -0.12 7.71
N GLY A 209 5.36 0.71 8.73
CA GLY A 209 5.73 0.40 10.12
C GLY A 209 7.23 0.47 10.37
N LEU A 210 7.93 1.30 9.58
CA LEU A 210 9.36 1.56 9.75
C LEU A 210 9.58 2.52 10.93
N THR A 211 10.77 2.47 11.51
CA THR A 211 11.17 3.42 12.56
C THR A 211 11.68 4.71 11.93
N ALA A 212 11.31 5.86 12.49
CA ALA A 212 11.77 7.17 12.03
C ALA A 212 13.30 7.35 12.17
N ALA A 213 13.86 8.24 11.37
CA ALA A 213 15.30 8.55 11.32
C ALA A 213 16.21 7.31 11.25
N THR A 214 15.77 6.25 10.58
CA THR A 214 16.45 4.95 10.57
C THR A 214 16.86 4.58 9.16
N THR A 215 18.11 4.16 8.98
CA THR A 215 18.60 3.59 7.72
C THR A 215 18.18 2.13 7.61
N TYR A 216 17.53 1.80 6.50
CA TYR A 216 17.14 0.45 6.12
C TYR A 216 17.97 -0.01 4.92
N HIS A 217 18.37 -1.27 4.98
CA HIS A 217 18.91 -2.05 3.89
C HIS A 217 17.79 -2.88 3.26
N PHE A 218 17.82 -3.08 1.95
CA PHE A 218 16.90 -3.96 1.26
C PHE A 218 17.54 -4.64 0.05
N ARG A 219 16.93 -5.75 -0.37
CA ARG A 219 17.26 -6.49 -1.59
C ARG A 219 15.99 -6.95 -2.28
N ILE A 220 15.98 -6.83 -3.60
CA ILE A 220 14.90 -7.33 -4.45
C ILE A 220 15.15 -8.81 -4.72
N ARG A 221 14.10 -9.61 -4.66
CA ARG A 221 14.01 -10.94 -5.26
C ARG A 221 12.91 -10.89 -6.32
N THR A 222 13.21 -11.37 -7.50
CA THR A 222 12.23 -11.50 -8.59
C THR A 222 12.49 -12.80 -9.35
N ALA A 223 11.44 -13.45 -9.84
CA ALA A 223 11.51 -14.66 -10.64
C ALA A 223 10.53 -14.60 -11.82
N ASP A 224 10.98 -15.07 -12.98
CA ASP A 224 10.13 -15.16 -14.18
C ASP A 224 9.05 -16.25 -14.05
N GLY A 225 8.23 -16.40 -15.09
CA GLY A 225 7.20 -17.46 -15.16
C GLY A 225 7.75 -18.88 -15.23
N SER A 226 9.05 -19.05 -15.51
CA SER A 226 9.76 -20.33 -15.56
C SER A 226 10.41 -20.69 -14.21
N GLY A 227 10.37 -19.78 -13.23
CA GLY A 227 10.94 -19.94 -11.90
C GLY A 227 12.41 -19.54 -11.77
N ASN A 228 13.00 -18.91 -12.80
CA ASN A 228 14.38 -18.44 -12.74
C ASN A 228 14.44 -17.17 -11.88
N ALA A 229 15.10 -17.26 -10.72
CA ALA A 229 15.14 -16.18 -9.75
C ALA A 229 16.43 -15.36 -9.82
N THR A 230 16.30 -14.04 -9.74
CA THR A 230 17.40 -13.08 -9.63
C THR A 230 17.23 -12.24 -8.37
N PHE A 231 18.35 -11.77 -7.83
CA PHE A 231 18.39 -10.85 -6.71
C PHE A 231 19.22 -9.61 -7.05
N SER A 232 18.82 -8.44 -6.55
CA SER A 232 19.63 -7.22 -6.67
C SER A 232 20.91 -7.28 -5.82
N SER A 233 21.77 -6.28 -5.90
CA SER A 233 22.72 -5.99 -4.81
C SER A 233 21.97 -5.45 -3.58
N ASP A 234 22.69 -5.28 -2.46
CA ASP A 234 22.19 -4.51 -1.33
C ASP A 234 21.93 -3.06 -1.74
N GLN A 235 20.85 -2.48 -1.22
CA GLN A 235 20.41 -1.11 -1.45
C GLN A 235 19.97 -0.51 -0.12
N THR A 236 19.98 0.82 -0.01
CA THR A 236 19.63 1.50 1.24
C THR A 236 18.71 2.69 1.04
N PHE A 237 17.90 2.99 2.05
CA PHE A 237 17.20 4.27 2.20
C PHE A 237 17.14 4.66 3.67
N THR A 238 16.91 5.94 3.97
CA THR A 238 16.73 6.43 5.35
C THR A 238 15.35 7.07 5.47
N THR A 239 14.59 6.68 6.49
CA THR A 239 13.31 7.31 6.80
C THR A 239 13.51 8.71 7.35
N ASN A 240 12.52 9.57 7.18
CA ASN A 240 12.56 10.93 7.74
C ASN A 240 12.51 10.89 9.27
N ALA A 241 12.91 11.98 9.91
CA ALA A 241 12.64 12.17 11.33
C ALA A 241 11.12 12.19 11.58
N ALA A 242 10.71 11.75 12.77
CA ALA A 242 9.32 11.87 13.18
C ALA A 242 8.94 13.35 13.25
N PRO A 243 7.70 13.72 12.89
CA PRO A 243 7.21 15.08 13.10
C PRO A 243 7.33 15.47 14.58
N ASP A 244 7.71 16.71 14.86
CA ASP A 244 7.64 17.22 16.21
C ASP A 244 6.18 17.53 16.58
N VAL A 245 5.76 17.04 17.73
CA VAL A 245 4.40 17.18 18.27
C VAL A 245 4.41 17.72 19.69
N THR A 246 5.58 18.05 20.22
CA THR A 246 5.72 18.56 21.57
C THR A 246 5.48 20.05 21.54
N ALA A 247 4.58 20.53 22.40
CA ALA A 247 4.29 21.96 22.48
C ALA A 247 5.35 22.69 23.31
N PRO A 248 5.69 23.94 22.94
CA PRO A 248 6.58 24.77 23.74
C PRO A 248 5.93 25.15 25.07
N SER A 249 6.75 25.46 26.05
CA SER A 249 6.34 26.01 27.35
C SER A 249 6.57 27.51 27.37
N ALA A 250 5.68 28.29 28.01
CA ALA A 250 5.79 29.73 28.14
C ALA A 250 5.48 30.20 29.57
N THR A 251 6.09 31.30 30.01
CA THR A 251 5.81 31.94 31.31
C THR A 251 5.95 33.45 31.18
N VAL A 252 4.93 34.22 31.57
CA VAL A 252 5.02 35.68 31.66
C VAL A 252 5.94 36.05 32.83
N THR A 253 6.97 36.84 32.56
CA THR A 253 7.99 37.27 33.55
C THR A 253 7.77 38.69 34.03
N ALA A 254 7.16 39.54 33.21
CA ALA A 254 6.70 40.87 33.62
C ALA A 254 5.44 41.24 32.82
N PRO A 255 4.51 42.01 33.40
CA PRO A 255 4.48 42.46 34.80
C PRO A 255 4.27 41.31 35.79
N SER A 256 4.51 41.53 37.09
CA SER A 256 4.22 40.53 38.11
C SER A 256 2.72 40.35 38.28
N ASN A 257 2.28 39.14 38.66
CA ASN A 257 0.88 38.91 39.00
C ASN A 257 0.40 39.86 40.13
N GLY A 258 -0.70 40.56 39.88
CA GLY A 258 -1.28 41.58 40.75
C GLY A 258 -0.72 43.00 40.56
N ALA A 259 0.10 43.26 39.53
CA ALA A 259 0.66 44.58 39.29
C ALA A 259 -0.40 45.61 38.89
N ASN A 260 -0.19 46.87 39.30
CA ASN A 260 -0.92 48.03 38.79
C ASN A 260 -0.14 48.64 37.61
N LEU A 261 -0.82 48.89 36.51
CA LEU A 261 -0.25 49.32 35.23
C LEU A 261 -0.81 50.70 34.83
N SER A 262 0.07 51.56 34.30
CA SER A 262 -0.26 52.89 33.76
C SER A 262 0.78 53.31 32.71
N GLY A 263 0.36 53.96 31.63
CA GLY A 263 1.20 54.33 30.48
C GLY A 263 1.73 53.13 29.69
N ASP A 264 2.92 53.29 29.11
CA ASP A 264 3.60 52.22 28.36
C ASP A 264 4.25 51.19 29.29
N VAL A 265 3.74 49.96 29.28
CA VAL A 265 4.24 48.85 30.11
C VAL A 265 4.89 47.77 29.25
N SER A 266 6.10 47.34 29.62
CA SER A 266 6.74 46.18 28.99
C SER A 266 6.16 44.88 29.55
N VAL A 267 5.56 44.09 28.67
CA VAL A 267 5.13 42.71 28.95
C VAL A 267 6.19 41.77 28.37
N THR A 268 6.75 40.89 29.19
CA THR A 268 7.82 39.96 28.79
C THR A 268 7.50 38.54 29.21
N ALA A 269 8.07 37.56 28.51
CA ALA A 269 7.95 36.15 28.84
C ALA A 269 9.26 35.40 28.60
N THR A 270 9.34 34.19 29.16
CA THR A 270 10.28 33.15 28.71
C THR A 270 9.52 32.06 27.99
N ALA A 271 10.18 31.41 27.02
CA ALA A 271 9.67 30.21 26.37
C ALA A 271 10.79 29.21 26.11
N SER A 272 10.47 27.91 26.17
CA SER A 272 11.40 26.83 25.86
C SER A 272 10.69 25.63 25.25
N ASP A 273 11.41 24.91 24.38
CA ASP A 273 10.93 23.75 23.64
C ASP A 273 12.03 22.67 23.52
N ASN A 274 11.67 21.44 23.17
CA ASN A 274 12.61 20.34 22.94
C ASN A 274 13.39 20.47 21.62
N ILE A 275 12.87 21.16 20.61
CA ILE A 275 13.58 21.47 19.37
C ILE A 275 13.88 22.96 19.29
N GLU A 276 12.87 23.80 19.09
CA GLU A 276 13.07 25.24 18.86
C GLU A 276 11.78 26.04 18.98
N VAL A 277 11.79 27.11 19.77
CA VAL A 277 10.68 28.07 19.82
C VAL A 277 10.79 29.04 18.63
N ALA A 278 9.75 29.11 17.80
CA ALA A 278 9.68 30.01 16.65
C ALA A 278 9.18 31.43 16.99
N GLY A 279 8.44 31.61 18.09
CA GLY A 279 7.98 32.94 18.50
C GLY A 279 7.01 32.94 19.67
N VAL A 280 6.79 34.13 20.25
CA VAL A 280 5.85 34.36 21.37
C VAL A 280 4.91 35.53 21.04
N SER A 281 3.61 35.31 21.26
CA SER A 281 2.57 36.33 21.19
C SER A 281 1.98 36.60 22.57
N PHE A 282 1.61 37.84 22.85
CA PHE A 282 1.01 38.26 24.11
C PHE A 282 -0.45 38.63 23.92
N PHE A 283 -1.26 38.42 24.94
CA PHE A 283 -2.70 38.71 24.92
C PHE A 283 -3.13 39.37 26.23
N ILE A 284 -4.03 40.34 26.13
CA ILE A 284 -4.77 40.94 27.25
C ILE A 284 -6.26 40.64 27.07
N ASP A 285 -6.87 39.94 28.03
CA ASP A 285 -8.26 39.44 27.96
C ASP A 285 -8.60 38.65 26.70
N GLY A 286 -7.59 37.99 26.13
CA GLY A 286 -7.72 37.22 24.90
C GLY A 286 -7.57 38.03 23.61
N GLU A 287 -7.42 39.36 23.70
CA GLU A 287 -7.06 40.21 22.56
C GLU A 287 -5.54 40.34 22.44
N ARG A 288 -5.01 40.35 21.22
CA ARG A 288 -3.57 40.26 21.00
C ARG A 288 -2.87 41.60 21.20
N ILE A 289 -1.78 41.60 21.96
CA ILE A 289 -0.92 42.76 22.18
C ILE A 289 0.21 42.73 21.15
N GLY A 290 0.19 43.69 20.22
CA GLY A 290 1.24 43.89 19.24
C GLY A 290 1.46 42.73 18.25
N SER A 291 2.64 42.73 17.61
CA SER A 291 3.11 41.66 16.73
C SER A 291 3.71 40.51 17.52
N GLU A 292 4.04 39.42 16.83
CA GLU A 292 4.76 38.33 17.50
C GLU A 292 6.21 38.72 17.68
N ASP A 293 6.82 38.30 18.80
CA ASP A 293 8.25 38.37 18.98
C ASP A 293 8.89 37.05 18.51
N THR A 294 9.67 37.13 17.43
CA THR A 294 10.44 36.00 16.86
C THR A 294 11.95 36.11 17.15
N ASP A 295 12.38 37.13 17.89
CA ASP A 295 13.80 37.47 18.07
C ASP A 295 14.40 36.86 19.35
N GLY A 296 13.57 36.19 20.16
CA GLY A 296 14.00 35.43 21.34
C GLY A 296 14.05 36.25 22.64
N THR A 297 13.87 37.57 22.57
CA THR A 297 13.72 38.44 23.75
C THR A 297 12.34 38.36 24.39
N TYR A 298 11.36 37.87 23.63
CA TYR A 298 9.95 37.68 23.97
C TYR A 298 9.39 38.82 24.83
N GLY A 299 9.14 39.97 24.19
CA GLY A 299 8.50 41.11 24.82
C GLY A 299 7.66 41.97 23.88
N VAL A 300 6.70 42.68 24.46
CA VAL A 300 5.88 43.68 23.77
C VAL A 300 5.59 44.87 24.69
N THR A 301 5.39 46.05 24.12
CA THR A 301 4.88 47.21 24.85
C THR A 301 3.35 47.20 24.82
N LEU A 302 2.75 47.24 26.01
CA LEU A 302 1.33 47.47 26.23
C LEU A 302 1.12 48.94 26.56
N ASP A 303 0.45 49.66 25.67
CA ASP A 303 -0.08 50.99 25.96
C ASP A 303 -1.38 50.84 26.75
N THR A 304 -1.36 51.19 28.03
CA THR A 304 -2.53 51.03 28.90
C THR A 304 -3.60 52.09 28.67
N GLU A 305 -3.34 53.18 27.95
CA GLU A 305 -4.36 54.18 27.61
C GLU A 305 -5.41 53.63 26.63
N MET A 306 -5.02 52.60 25.87
CA MET A 306 -5.92 51.85 24.98
C MET A 306 -6.70 50.72 25.69
N VAL A 307 -6.49 50.54 27.00
CA VAL A 307 -7.11 49.48 27.81
C VAL A 307 -7.99 50.13 28.88
N ALA A 308 -9.16 49.55 29.16
CA ALA A 308 -10.08 50.08 30.16
C ALA A 308 -9.42 50.11 31.57
N ASN A 309 -9.75 51.10 32.40
CA ASN A 309 -9.30 51.11 33.79
C ASN A 309 -10.04 50.03 34.61
N SER A 310 -9.50 48.81 34.65
CA SER A 310 -10.09 47.68 35.36
C SER A 310 -9.08 46.54 35.61
N SER A 311 -9.56 45.38 36.07
CA SER A 311 -8.74 44.18 36.18
C SER A 311 -8.70 43.44 34.83
N HIS A 312 -7.48 43.11 34.39
CA HIS A 312 -7.21 42.43 33.13
C HIS A 312 -6.38 41.17 33.34
N THR A 313 -6.47 40.25 32.39
CA THR A 313 -5.69 39.02 32.37
C THR A 313 -4.67 39.05 31.24
N ILE A 314 -3.40 38.74 31.54
CA ILE A 314 -2.32 38.65 30.54
C ILE A 314 -1.88 37.20 30.38
N VAL A 315 -1.74 36.76 29.13
CA VAL A 315 -1.26 35.44 28.74
C VAL A 315 -0.21 35.57 27.64
N ALA A 316 0.85 34.75 27.70
CA ALA A 316 1.77 34.54 26.59
C ALA A 316 1.48 33.19 25.90
N SER A 317 1.54 33.17 24.57
CA SER A 317 1.44 31.95 23.75
C SER A 317 2.73 31.80 22.95
N ALA A 318 3.46 30.71 23.18
CA ALA A 318 4.62 30.34 22.38
C ALA A 318 4.22 29.38 21.26
N ARG A 319 4.91 29.46 20.12
CA ARG A 319 4.88 28.42 19.07
C ARG A 319 6.28 27.92 18.75
N ASP A 320 6.40 26.67 18.34
CA ASP A 320 7.64 26.08 17.84
C ASP A 320 7.76 26.22 16.30
N THR A 321 8.84 25.71 15.71
CA THR A 321 9.04 25.69 14.24
C THR A 321 8.18 24.66 13.50
N SER A 322 7.55 23.73 14.24
CA SER A 322 6.62 22.71 13.73
C SER A 322 5.14 23.11 13.87
N ASN A 323 4.86 24.32 14.35
CA ASN A 323 3.54 24.88 14.67
C ASN A 323 2.77 24.16 15.80
N ASN A 324 3.47 23.61 16.79
CA ASN A 324 2.89 23.28 18.09
C ASN A 324 2.82 24.54 18.96
N TYR A 325 1.81 24.63 19.82
CA TYR A 325 1.54 25.83 20.64
C TYR A 325 1.39 25.47 22.12
N GLY A 326 1.95 26.32 22.98
CA GLY A 326 1.70 26.27 24.41
C GLY A 326 1.54 27.65 25.02
N THR A 327 0.76 27.73 26.10
CA THR A 327 0.39 28.99 26.75
C THR A 327 0.93 29.06 28.17
N SER A 328 1.26 30.27 28.63
CA SER A 328 1.54 30.51 30.03
C SER A 328 0.29 30.36 30.89
N SER A 329 0.48 30.28 32.21
CA SER A 329 -0.61 30.64 33.13
C SER A 329 -0.99 32.11 32.94
N ALA A 330 -2.27 32.44 33.16
CA ALA A 330 -2.73 33.83 33.15
C ALA A 330 -2.24 34.55 34.42
N ILE A 331 -1.73 35.76 34.25
CA ILE A 331 -1.53 36.70 35.36
C ILE A 331 -2.67 37.71 35.36
N THR A 332 -3.05 38.21 36.52
CA THR A 332 -4.02 39.29 36.67
C THR A 332 -3.27 40.60 36.91
N VAL A 333 -3.69 41.68 36.29
CA VAL A 333 -3.15 43.03 36.48
C VAL A 333 -4.32 44.01 36.64
N THR A 334 -4.05 45.20 37.18
CA THR A 334 -5.03 46.29 37.25
C THR A 334 -4.52 47.45 36.42
N VAL A 335 -5.28 47.89 35.43
CA VAL A 335 -4.98 49.13 34.69
C VAL A 335 -5.67 50.29 35.41
N ASP A 336 -4.91 51.33 35.72
CA ASP A 336 -5.40 52.56 36.32
C ASP A 336 -4.59 53.75 35.80
N ASN A 337 -5.11 54.41 34.75
CA ASN A 337 -4.47 55.58 34.16
C ASN A 337 -4.81 56.90 34.88
N GLY A 338 -5.48 56.83 36.05
CA GLY A 338 -6.02 58.01 36.72
C GLY A 338 -7.25 58.58 36.00
N GLU A 339 -7.95 59.48 36.68
CA GLU A 339 -9.04 60.26 36.11
C GLU A 339 -8.43 61.42 35.31
N GLU A 340 -8.86 61.62 34.07
CA GLU A 340 -8.47 62.80 33.27
C GLU A 340 -8.91 64.04 34.05
N VAL A 341 -7.94 64.77 34.62
CA VAL A 341 -8.21 66.06 35.26
C VAL A 341 -8.51 67.03 34.12
N VAL A 342 -9.79 67.12 33.76
CA VAL A 342 -10.26 68.22 32.91
C VAL A 342 -10.23 69.46 33.80
N ASP A 343 -9.16 70.25 33.68
CA ASP A 343 -9.12 71.58 34.25
C ASP A 343 -10.17 72.42 33.51
N GLU A 344 -11.42 72.42 34.01
CA GLU A 344 -12.43 73.41 33.66
C GLU A 344 -12.05 74.75 34.33
N ASP A 345 -11.04 75.42 33.81
CA ASP A 345 -10.80 76.83 34.13
C ASP A 345 -11.76 77.70 33.30
N GLU A 346 -12.89 77.98 33.96
CA GLU A 346 -13.70 79.21 33.96
C GLU A 346 -13.64 80.15 32.74
N ASP A 347 -14.77 80.26 32.02
CA ASP A 347 -15.26 81.54 31.50
C ASP A 347 -16.80 81.51 31.34
N ASP A 348 -17.43 82.31 32.20
CA ASP A 348 -18.49 83.28 31.90
C ASP A 348 -19.99 82.87 31.74
N ASP A 349 -20.79 83.61 32.52
CA ASP A 349 -22.21 83.93 32.46
C ASP A 349 -23.32 82.85 32.55
N GLY A 350 -24.16 83.02 33.57
CA GLY A 350 -25.22 82.11 33.96
C GLY A 350 -26.53 82.21 33.17
N ASP A 351 -27.28 81.11 33.16
CA ASP A 351 -28.73 81.12 33.33
C ASP A 351 -29.24 79.71 33.74
N SER A 352 -30.20 79.75 34.65
CA SER A 352 -31.11 78.75 35.18
C SER A 352 -31.53 77.60 34.26
N ARG A 353 -31.46 76.34 34.75
CA ARG A 353 -32.61 75.41 35.00
C ARG A 353 -32.18 73.94 35.16
N PRO A 354 -32.91 73.12 35.97
CA PRO A 354 -32.48 71.76 36.33
C PRO A 354 -33.06 70.68 35.40
N GLY A 355 -32.26 69.66 35.09
CA GLY A 355 -32.64 68.55 34.20
C GLY A 355 -31.99 67.21 34.56
N ARG A 356 -32.56 66.54 35.58
CA ARG A 356 -32.67 65.08 35.80
C ARG A 356 -31.59 64.16 35.20
N ARG A 357 -30.85 63.47 36.09
CA ARG A 357 -30.42 62.08 35.83
C ARG A 357 -30.72 61.17 37.04
N ARG A 358 -31.10 59.96 36.68
CA ARG A 358 -31.72 58.87 37.45
C ARG A 358 -30.59 57.88 37.82
N PRO A 359 -30.58 57.26 39.02
CA PRO A 359 -29.51 56.32 39.39
C PRO A 359 -29.74 54.93 38.74
N PRO A 360 -28.68 54.14 38.48
CA PRO A 360 -28.81 52.74 38.12
C PRO A 360 -29.02 51.85 39.37
N PRO A 361 -29.64 50.67 39.23
CA PRO A 361 -29.86 49.75 40.35
C PRO A 361 -28.68 48.80 40.59
N SER A 362 -28.57 48.38 41.86
CA SER A 362 -27.64 47.39 42.42
C SER A 362 -27.81 45.97 41.87
N PRO A 363 -26.79 45.10 42.01
CA PRO A 363 -26.83 43.69 41.61
C PRO A 363 -27.17 42.74 42.76
N GLU A 364 -27.68 41.55 42.44
CA GLU A 364 -27.70 40.38 43.33
C GLU A 364 -27.79 39.07 42.48
N PRO A 365 -27.49 37.87 43.03
CA PRO A 365 -26.31 37.09 42.60
C PRO A 365 -26.59 35.60 42.27
N ASP A 366 -25.48 34.90 41.96
CA ASP A 366 -25.18 33.47 42.10
C ASP A 366 -25.99 32.39 41.36
N SER A 367 -25.27 31.55 40.62
CA SER A 367 -25.10 30.15 41.05
C SER A 367 -24.04 29.42 40.20
N ALA A 368 -23.05 28.86 40.91
CA ALA A 368 -22.17 27.83 40.40
C ALA A 368 -22.89 26.47 40.37
N SER A 369 -22.55 25.60 39.41
CA SER A 369 -22.50 24.16 39.66
C SER A 369 -21.60 23.46 38.66
N THR A 370 -20.85 22.52 39.21
CA THR A 370 -19.78 21.68 38.69
C THR A 370 -20.25 20.58 37.74
N GLY A 371 -19.33 20.03 36.95
CA GLY A 371 -19.54 18.81 36.18
C GLY A 371 -18.29 18.36 35.42
N SER A 372 -17.40 17.64 36.10
CA SER A 372 -16.27 16.91 35.52
C SER A 372 -16.72 15.61 34.85
N GLY A 373 -16.18 15.32 33.66
CA GLY A 373 -16.36 14.10 32.85
C GLY A 373 -16.37 14.51 31.37
N ASP A 374 -15.48 14.08 30.47
CA ASP A 374 -14.95 12.74 30.27
C ASP A 374 -13.69 12.83 29.35
N SER A 375 -12.49 12.67 29.90
CA SER A 375 -11.23 12.57 29.13
C SER A 375 -10.98 11.16 28.57
N SER A 376 -11.89 10.22 28.84
CA SER A 376 -11.80 8.81 28.38
C SER A 376 -12.42 8.63 26.98
N SER A 377 -13.42 9.44 26.63
CA SER A 377 -14.09 9.41 25.32
C SER A 377 -13.19 9.89 24.16
N SER A 378 -12.30 10.85 24.41
CA SER A 378 -11.37 11.37 23.39
C SER A 378 -10.25 10.38 23.02
N ALA A 379 -9.72 9.65 24.01
CA ALA A 379 -8.66 8.66 23.78
C ALA A 379 -9.13 7.47 22.93
N VAL A 380 -10.33 6.96 23.20
CA VAL A 380 -10.93 5.86 22.42
C VAL A 380 -11.25 6.31 21.00
N THR A 381 -11.75 7.55 20.83
CA THR A 381 -12.04 8.13 19.52
C THR A 381 -10.77 8.32 18.69
N ASN A 382 -9.70 8.85 19.29
CA ASN A 382 -8.40 9.02 18.62
C ASN A 382 -7.78 7.67 18.24
N LEU A 383 -7.92 6.64 19.08
CA LEU A 383 -7.44 5.30 18.77
C LEU A 383 -8.20 4.66 17.60
N ILE A 384 -9.52 4.89 17.51
CA ILE A 384 -10.34 4.41 16.39
C ILE A 384 -9.94 5.09 15.09
N ILE A 385 -9.71 6.40 15.12
CA ILE A 385 -9.28 7.19 13.95
C ILE A 385 -7.87 6.78 13.50
N ALA A 386 -6.92 6.65 14.43
CA ALA A 386 -5.55 6.22 14.14
C ALA A 386 -5.49 4.84 13.47
N ASN A 387 -6.48 3.97 13.74
CA ASN A 387 -6.58 2.63 13.17
C ASN A 387 -7.62 2.51 12.03
N ARG A 388 -8.04 3.62 11.41
CA ARG A 388 -9.06 3.65 10.35
C ARG A 388 -8.85 2.60 9.26
N ALA A 389 -7.62 2.44 8.78
CA ALA A 389 -7.29 1.50 7.72
C ALA A 389 -7.55 0.03 8.13
N LEU A 390 -7.32 -0.32 9.40
CA LEU A 390 -7.59 -1.66 9.92
C LEU A 390 -9.10 -1.94 10.00
N PHE A 391 -9.89 -0.96 10.42
CA PHE A 391 -11.34 -1.10 10.46
C PHE A 391 -11.96 -1.21 9.06
N VAL A 392 -11.50 -0.40 8.10
CA VAL A 392 -11.93 -0.49 6.69
C VAL A 392 -11.57 -1.86 6.09
N SER A 393 -10.38 -2.38 6.40
CA SER A 393 -9.93 -3.70 5.98
C SER A 393 -10.75 -4.84 6.61
N ALA A 394 -11.16 -4.70 7.88
CA ALA A 394 -12.03 -5.67 8.54
C ALA A 394 -13.43 -5.72 7.89
N GLU A 395 -14.00 -4.57 7.52
CA GLU A 395 -15.31 -4.51 6.84
C GLU A 395 -15.24 -5.10 5.43
N SER A 396 -14.17 -4.85 4.67
CA SER A 396 -13.96 -5.48 3.36
C SER A 396 -13.70 -6.99 3.44
N ALA A 397 -13.23 -7.49 4.59
CA ALA A 397 -13.11 -8.91 4.91
C ALA A 397 -14.42 -9.53 5.47
N GLY A 398 -15.53 -8.77 5.52
CA GLY A 398 -16.86 -9.25 5.93
C GLY A 398 -17.18 -9.11 7.42
N VAL A 399 -16.34 -8.43 8.21
CA VAL A 399 -16.60 -8.15 9.63
C VAL A 399 -17.55 -6.96 9.76
N THR A 400 -18.68 -7.14 10.44
CA THR A 400 -19.64 -6.04 10.66
C THR A 400 -19.17 -5.14 11.80
N LEU A 401 -18.84 -3.89 11.48
CA LEU A 401 -18.43 -2.90 12.49
C LEU A 401 -19.63 -2.34 13.27
N PRO A 402 -19.49 -2.09 14.59
CA PRO A 402 -20.48 -1.36 15.38
C PRO A 402 -20.76 0.05 14.83
N ALA A 403 -22.01 0.52 14.98
CA ALA A 403 -22.47 1.79 14.40
C ALA A 403 -21.63 3.00 14.84
N PHE A 404 -21.18 3.05 16.09
CA PHE A 404 -20.35 4.15 16.59
C PHE A 404 -18.96 4.20 15.93
N ILE A 405 -18.37 3.04 15.59
CA ILE A 405 -17.09 2.99 14.85
C ILE A 405 -17.30 3.46 13.41
N ARG A 406 -18.39 3.05 12.75
CA ARG A 406 -18.73 3.51 11.40
C ARG A 406 -18.95 5.02 11.35
N GLN A 407 -19.60 5.56 12.40
CA GLN A 407 -19.87 6.98 12.56
C GLN A 407 -18.57 7.79 12.79
N ILE A 408 -17.66 7.29 13.63
CA ILE A 408 -16.34 7.90 13.85
C ILE A 408 -15.48 7.87 12.57
N LEU A 409 -15.58 6.82 11.75
CA LEU A 409 -14.76 6.63 10.55
C LEU A 409 -15.36 7.21 9.26
N GLY A 410 -16.58 7.76 9.32
CA GLY A 410 -17.29 8.32 8.16
C GLY A 410 -17.70 7.28 7.12
N LEU A 411 -17.89 6.02 7.52
CA LEU A 411 -18.25 4.89 6.64
C LEU A 411 -19.77 4.71 6.56
N GLY A 412 -20.45 5.74 6.04
CA GLY A 412 -21.89 5.77 5.83
C GLY A 412 -22.24 6.29 4.44
N GLY A 413 -22.90 5.46 3.64
CA GLY A 413 -23.49 5.85 2.36
C GLY A 413 -24.84 6.56 2.54
N SER A 414 -25.00 7.65 1.79
CA SER A 414 -26.25 8.19 1.25
C SER A 414 -27.28 8.81 2.21
N GLN A 415 -27.33 10.14 2.12
CA GLN A 415 -28.47 11.06 2.27
C GLN A 415 -28.85 11.51 3.69
N GLY A 416 -28.62 12.81 3.95
CA GLY A 416 -29.07 13.51 5.14
C GLY A 416 -28.13 14.66 5.51
N SER A 417 -28.49 15.86 5.10
CA SER A 417 -27.79 17.13 5.35
C SER A 417 -27.55 17.37 6.84
N SER A 418 -26.36 17.03 7.34
CA SER A 418 -25.78 17.62 8.54
C SER A 418 -24.27 17.56 8.43
N SER A 419 -23.65 18.69 8.10
CA SER A 419 -22.20 18.90 8.06
C SER A 419 -21.61 18.71 9.46
N SER A 420 -21.29 17.47 9.85
CA SER A 420 -20.66 17.22 11.13
C SER A 420 -19.17 17.56 11.02
N PHE A 421 -18.84 18.81 11.33
CA PHE A 421 -17.47 19.20 11.60
C PHE A 421 -16.96 18.44 12.84
N TYR A 422 -15.92 17.63 12.68
CA TYR A 422 -15.47 16.67 13.69
C TYR A 422 -14.13 17.03 14.34
N ARG A 423 -13.45 18.08 13.85
CA ARG A 423 -12.19 18.58 14.42
C ARG A 423 -12.11 20.10 14.33
N ASP A 424 -11.17 20.68 15.06
CA ASP A 424 -10.83 22.08 14.92
C ASP A 424 -10.13 22.31 13.57
N LEU A 425 -10.43 23.44 12.92
CA LEU A 425 -9.77 23.86 11.69
C LEU A 425 -9.10 25.21 11.90
N THR A 426 -7.86 25.32 11.43
CA THR A 426 -7.02 26.51 11.55
C THR A 426 -6.24 26.74 10.25
N LEU A 427 -5.57 27.87 10.15
CA LEU A 427 -4.68 28.19 9.02
C LEU A 427 -3.72 27.03 8.73
N GLY A 428 -3.67 26.58 7.47
CA GLY A 428 -2.87 25.44 7.03
C GLY A 428 -3.59 24.08 7.10
N SER A 429 -4.75 23.99 7.76
CA SER A 429 -5.56 22.77 7.76
C SER A 429 -5.95 22.38 6.33
N THR A 430 -5.89 21.09 6.00
CA THR A 430 -6.38 20.58 4.72
C THR A 430 -7.38 19.45 4.90
N GLY A 431 -8.29 19.25 3.94
CA GLY A 431 -9.29 18.18 3.96
C GLY A 431 -10.65 18.54 3.39
N GLU A 432 -11.55 17.54 3.35
CA GLU A 432 -12.93 17.73 2.88
C GLU A 432 -13.78 18.52 3.89
N ASP A 433 -13.45 18.43 5.17
CA ASP A 433 -14.03 19.26 6.23
C ASP A 433 -13.77 20.75 6.01
N VAL A 434 -12.58 21.12 5.53
CA VAL A 434 -12.26 22.48 5.12
C VAL A 434 -13.12 22.92 3.93
N ARG A 435 -13.28 22.05 2.92
CA ARG A 435 -14.13 22.35 1.76
C ARG A 435 -15.60 22.54 2.16
N GLN A 436 -16.10 21.72 3.09
CA GLN A 436 -17.45 21.85 3.63
C GLN A 436 -17.61 23.15 4.44
N LEU A 437 -16.60 23.55 5.21
CA LEU A 437 -16.62 24.83 5.91
C LEU A 437 -16.69 26.00 4.93
N GLN A 438 -15.89 25.98 3.86
CA GLN A 438 -15.93 27.02 2.84
C GLN A 438 -17.30 27.08 2.15
N ARG A 439 -17.94 25.94 1.87
CA ARG A 439 -19.31 25.89 1.33
C ARG A 439 -20.32 26.50 2.29
N TYR A 440 -20.22 26.16 3.58
CA TYR A 440 -21.06 26.73 4.62
C TYR A 440 -20.92 28.26 4.66
N LEU A 441 -19.69 28.77 4.73
CA LEU A 441 -19.39 30.20 4.79
C LEU A 441 -19.92 30.95 3.56
N ASN A 442 -19.66 30.42 2.36
CA ASN A 442 -20.15 30.97 1.10
C ASN A 442 -21.70 30.99 1.03
N GLY A 443 -22.36 29.94 1.54
CA GLY A 443 -23.82 29.85 1.58
C GLY A 443 -24.49 30.77 2.61
N HIS A 444 -23.76 31.16 3.67
CA HIS A 444 -24.30 31.92 4.81
C HIS A 444 -23.89 33.40 4.82
N GLY A 445 -23.42 33.94 3.70
CA GLY A 445 -23.10 35.37 3.56
C GLY A 445 -21.70 35.76 4.05
N TYR A 446 -20.81 34.80 4.27
CA TYR A 446 -19.41 35.01 4.65
C TYR A 446 -18.49 34.50 3.54
N PRO A 447 -18.50 35.12 2.34
CA PRO A 447 -17.77 34.58 1.19
C PRO A 447 -16.27 34.52 1.46
N VAL A 448 -15.66 33.37 1.17
CA VAL A 448 -14.21 33.15 1.31
C VAL A 448 -13.45 33.91 0.23
N ALA A 449 -13.96 33.93 -1.00
CA ALA A 449 -13.42 34.76 -2.09
C ALA A 449 -14.55 35.20 -3.04
N ALA A 450 -14.37 36.35 -3.69
CA ALA A 450 -15.31 36.85 -4.70
C ALA A 450 -15.20 36.09 -6.04
N THR A 451 -13.99 35.70 -6.41
CA THR A 451 -13.67 34.90 -7.61
C THR A 451 -12.46 34.01 -7.33
N GLY A 452 -12.30 32.93 -8.10
CA GLY A 452 -11.13 32.04 -7.99
C GLY A 452 -11.22 31.03 -6.84
N ALA A 453 -10.07 30.53 -6.39
CA ALA A 453 -10.01 29.49 -5.37
C ALA A 453 -10.70 29.94 -4.06
N GLY A 454 -11.68 29.17 -3.59
CA GLY A 454 -12.49 29.49 -2.42
C GLY A 454 -13.80 30.24 -2.72
N SER A 455 -14.02 30.73 -3.94
CA SER A 455 -15.31 31.33 -4.31
C SER A 455 -16.43 30.26 -4.38
N PRO A 456 -17.72 30.65 -4.35
CA PRO A 456 -18.83 29.70 -4.45
C PRO A 456 -18.68 28.75 -5.65
N GLY A 457 -18.70 27.43 -5.40
CA GLY A 457 -18.52 26.39 -6.42
C GLY A 457 -17.06 26.07 -6.79
N LEU A 458 -16.09 26.82 -6.24
CA LEU A 458 -14.65 26.59 -6.37
C LEU A 458 -13.98 26.44 -5.00
N GLU A 459 -14.68 25.84 -4.03
CA GLU A 459 -14.14 25.63 -2.68
C GLU A 459 -12.93 24.69 -2.69
N THR A 460 -11.90 25.07 -1.95
CA THR A 460 -10.66 24.31 -1.84
C THR A 460 -10.69 23.39 -0.62
N THR A 461 -9.73 22.48 -0.55
CA THR A 461 -9.48 21.66 0.63
C THR A 461 -8.40 22.28 1.50
N VAL A 462 -8.15 23.59 1.41
CA VAL A 462 -7.05 24.26 2.14
C VAL A 462 -7.60 25.45 2.90
N PHE A 463 -7.35 25.46 4.21
CA PHE A 463 -7.77 26.52 5.11
C PHE A 463 -6.69 27.60 5.05
N GLY A 464 -6.82 28.53 4.10
CA GLY A 464 -5.90 29.64 3.92
C GLY A 464 -6.33 30.91 4.66
N TYR A 465 -5.57 31.98 4.50
CA TYR A 465 -5.87 33.29 5.11
C TYR A 465 -7.26 33.81 4.74
N ALA A 466 -7.74 33.53 3.51
CA ALA A 466 -9.09 33.90 3.07
C ALA A 466 -10.18 33.15 3.86
N THR A 467 -9.99 31.86 4.12
CA THR A 467 -10.92 31.05 4.94
C THR A 467 -10.89 31.52 6.39
N GLN A 468 -9.70 31.79 6.94
CA GLN A 468 -9.53 32.34 8.28
C GLN A 468 -10.29 33.66 8.44
N ALA A 469 -10.14 34.59 7.50
CA ALA A 469 -10.84 35.88 7.52
C ALA A 469 -12.36 35.71 7.46
N ALA A 470 -12.86 34.77 6.65
CA ALA A 470 -14.29 34.47 6.56
C ALA A 470 -14.84 33.88 7.88
N VAL A 471 -14.08 32.99 8.54
CA VAL A 471 -14.44 32.44 9.86
C VAL A 471 -14.41 33.54 10.93
N ALA A 472 -13.41 34.42 10.92
CA ALA A 472 -13.33 35.55 11.85
C ALA A 472 -14.55 36.47 11.71
N LYS A 473 -14.99 36.71 10.47
CA LYS A 473 -16.19 37.50 10.17
C LYS A 473 -17.49 36.81 10.63
N LEU A 474 -17.61 35.49 10.44
CA LEU A 474 -18.71 34.69 11.00
C LEU A 474 -18.75 34.86 12.52
N GLN A 475 -17.61 34.72 13.18
CA GLN A 475 -17.49 34.79 14.63
C GLN A 475 -17.86 36.17 15.18
N SER A 476 -17.29 37.24 14.62
CA SER A 476 -17.58 38.61 15.07
C SER A 476 -19.03 39.01 14.84
N THR A 477 -19.63 38.57 13.73
CA THR A 477 -21.04 38.86 13.41
C THR A 477 -22.01 38.15 14.36
N ASN A 478 -21.63 36.98 14.89
CA ASN A 478 -22.50 36.14 15.72
C ASN A 478 -22.07 36.09 17.19
N GLY A 479 -21.19 36.99 17.64
CA GLY A 479 -20.77 37.09 19.03
C GLY A 479 -19.97 35.88 19.55
N ILE A 480 -19.30 35.14 18.67
CA ILE A 480 -18.50 33.97 19.03
C ILE A 480 -17.07 34.42 19.36
N LEU A 481 -16.71 34.47 20.64
CA LEU A 481 -15.40 34.94 21.10
C LEU A 481 -14.41 33.79 21.39
N PRO A 482 -13.13 33.90 21.00
CA PRO A 482 -12.51 35.03 20.27
C PRO A 482 -12.78 34.97 18.75
N SER A 483 -12.92 36.15 18.11
CA SER A 483 -13.26 36.30 16.69
C SER A 483 -12.03 36.23 15.76
N VAL A 484 -11.15 35.26 15.99
CA VAL A 484 -9.79 35.20 15.39
C VAL A 484 -9.69 34.28 14.17
N GLY A 485 -10.81 33.75 13.69
CA GLY A 485 -10.84 32.89 12.50
C GLY A 485 -10.43 31.44 12.75
N TYR A 486 -10.29 31.05 14.03
CA TYR A 486 -10.07 29.66 14.43
C TYR A 486 -11.39 28.92 14.51
N PHE A 487 -11.58 27.88 13.71
CA PHE A 487 -12.80 27.09 13.69
C PHE A 487 -12.77 26.02 14.80
N GLY A 488 -12.88 26.49 16.04
CA GLY A 488 -12.83 25.67 17.24
C GLY A 488 -14.20 25.12 17.68
N ILE A 489 -14.25 24.51 18.87
CA ILE A 489 -15.47 23.91 19.44
C ILE A 489 -16.67 24.88 19.48
N LYS A 490 -16.46 26.16 19.83
CA LYS A 490 -17.52 27.16 19.89
C LYS A 490 -18.10 27.46 18.50
N THR A 491 -17.24 27.65 17.51
CA THR A 491 -17.65 27.92 16.12
C THR A 491 -18.27 26.69 15.48
N ARG A 492 -17.78 25.48 15.79
CA ARG A 492 -18.45 24.24 15.39
C ARG A 492 -19.84 24.10 15.97
N ALA A 493 -20.01 24.36 17.26
CA ALA A 493 -21.31 24.28 17.92
C ALA A 493 -22.31 25.31 17.33
N PHE A 494 -21.82 26.49 16.95
CA PHE A 494 -22.64 27.47 16.24
C PHE A 494 -23.07 26.95 14.86
N VAL A 495 -22.12 26.48 14.04
CA VAL A 495 -22.41 26.02 12.68
C VAL A 495 -23.32 24.77 12.67
N SER A 496 -23.17 23.87 13.64
CA SER A 496 -24.02 22.68 13.74
C SER A 496 -25.46 22.98 14.15
N THR A 497 -25.70 24.12 14.81
CA THR A 497 -27.04 24.57 15.21
C THR A 497 -27.69 25.50 14.20
N HIS A 498 -26.97 25.90 13.14
CA HIS A 498 -27.41 26.80 12.08
C HIS A 498 -27.02 26.25 10.69
N PRO A 499 -27.56 25.09 10.26
CA PRO A 499 -27.09 24.32 9.11
C PRO A 499 -27.34 24.93 7.73
#